data_AF-A0A7S2GR99-F1
#
_entry.id   AF-A0A7S2GR99-F1
#
_cell.length_a   1.000
_cell.length_b   1.000
_cell.length_c   1.000
_cell.angle_alpha   90.00
_cell.angle_beta   90.00
_cell.angle_gamma   90.00
#
_symmetry.space_group_name_H-M   'P 1'
#
loop_
_entity.id
_entity.type
_entity.pdbx_description
1 polymer ?
#
loop_
_entity_poly.entity_id
_entity_poly.type
_entity_poly.pdbx_seq_one_letter_code
_entity_poly.pdbx_strand_id
1 'polypeptide(L)'
;QKAKAHAALASAEKLHDIALLREALEEAASAGLAAEELAGPRALLVDMERKAAARSQLEDATAKPSILSLRSAIEAARVAGLPAEALSAARAQLLEEERRAAARKRLQAALSSRAVAELRIAIKKARSV
;
A
#
# COMPACT_ATOMS: atom_id res chain seq x y z
N GLN A 1 -21.07 -34.80 -8.41
CA GLN A 1 -20.54 -33.83 -7.43
C GLN A 1 -19.29 -33.14 -7.96
N LYS A 2 -18.18 -33.85 -8.25
CA LYS A 2 -16.94 -33.24 -8.80
C LYS A 2 -17.10 -32.35 -10.03
N ALA A 3 -17.92 -32.74 -11.02
CA ALA A 3 -18.13 -31.92 -12.22
C ALA A 3 -18.79 -30.56 -11.92
N LYS A 4 -19.65 -30.48 -10.89
CA LYS A 4 -20.24 -29.21 -10.45
C LYS A 4 -19.21 -28.32 -9.77
N ALA A 5 -18.37 -28.90 -8.91
CA ALA A 5 -17.25 -28.21 -8.27
C ALA A 5 -16.26 -27.62 -9.30
N HIS A 6 -15.91 -28.37 -10.34
CA HIS A 6 -15.07 -27.86 -11.45
C HIS A 6 -15.73 -26.68 -12.18
N ALA A 7 -17.03 -26.76 -12.46
CA ALA A 7 -17.76 -25.67 -13.10
C ALA A 7 -17.86 -24.41 -12.21
N ALA A 8 -18.01 -24.59 -10.89
CA ALA A 8 -18.03 -23.50 -9.92
C ALA A 8 -16.67 -22.80 -9.84
N LEU A 9 -15.57 -23.57 -9.75
CA LEU A 9 -14.21 -23.03 -9.79
C LEU A 9 -13.97 -22.22 -11.06
N ALA A 10 -14.22 -22.80 -12.24
CA ALA A 10 -14.02 -22.11 -13.52
C ALA A 10 -14.84 -20.82 -13.65
N SER A 11 -16.07 -20.81 -13.11
CA SER A 11 -16.92 -19.63 -13.10
C SER A 11 -16.37 -18.54 -12.17
N ALA A 12 -15.93 -18.91 -10.97
CA ALA A 12 -15.36 -17.98 -10.01
C ALA A 12 -14.02 -17.38 -10.50
N GLU A 13 -13.17 -18.19 -11.12
CA GLU A 13 -11.92 -17.75 -11.75
C GLU A 13 -12.20 -16.71 -12.84
N LYS A 14 -13.16 -16.99 -13.72
CA LYS A 14 -13.54 -16.09 -14.81
C LYS A 14 -14.12 -14.76 -14.32
N LEU A 15 -14.87 -14.79 -13.23
CA LEU A 15 -15.46 -13.59 -12.63
C LEU A 15 -14.45 -12.77 -11.83
N HIS A 16 -13.26 -13.33 -11.54
CA HIS A 16 -12.27 -12.73 -10.65
C HIS A 16 -12.88 -12.27 -9.30
N ASP A 17 -13.79 -13.08 -8.77
CA ASP A 17 -14.45 -12.83 -7.48
C ASP A 17 -13.79 -13.68 -6.39
N ILE A 18 -13.17 -13.00 -5.42
CA ILE A 18 -12.45 -13.62 -4.29
C ILE A 18 -13.41 -14.44 -3.41
N ALA A 19 -14.61 -13.94 -3.16
CA ALA A 19 -15.57 -14.61 -2.28
C ALA A 19 -16.09 -15.88 -2.96
N LEU A 20 -16.52 -15.77 -4.22
CA LEU A 20 -16.97 -16.93 -4.99
C LEU A 20 -15.87 -17.97 -5.17
N LEU A 21 -14.62 -17.55 -5.39
CA LEU A 21 -13.51 -18.50 -5.57
C LEU A 21 -13.18 -19.25 -4.26
N ARG A 22 -13.29 -18.56 -3.11
CA ARG A 22 -13.13 -19.20 -1.80
C ARG A 22 -14.23 -20.23 -1.53
N GLU A 23 -15.49 -19.86 -1.76
CA GLU A 23 -16.63 -20.76 -1.62
C GLU A 23 -16.52 -21.98 -2.55
N ALA A 24 -16.17 -21.76 -3.82
CA ALA A 24 -15.97 -22.83 -4.79
C ALA A 24 -14.83 -23.77 -4.41
N LEU A 25 -13.75 -23.26 -3.80
CA LEU A 25 -12.64 -24.07 -3.28
C LEU A 25 -13.04 -24.95 -2.09
N GLU A 26 -13.88 -24.44 -1.19
CA GLU A 26 -14.40 -25.20 -0.05
C GLU A 26 -15.37 -26.29 -0.51
N GLU A 27 -16.27 -25.98 -1.45
CA GLU A 27 -17.18 -26.96 -2.04
C GLU A 27 -16.41 -28.03 -2.82
N ALA A 28 -15.39 -27.63 -3.58
CA ALA A 28 -14.53 -28.53 -4.33
C ALA A 28 -13.76 -29.51 -3.42
N ALA A 29 -13.19 -29.02 -2.32
CA ALA A 29 -12.55 -29.87 -1.32
C ALA A 29 -13.55 -30.86 -0.69
N SER A 30 -14.76 -30.39 -0.36
CA SER A 30 -15.84 -31.21 0.21
C SER A 30 -16.36 -32.26 -0.78
N ALA A 31 -16.32 -31.97 -2.09
CA ALA A 31 -16.65 -32.90 -3.17
C ALA A 31 -15.52 -33.92 -3.47
N GLY A 32 -14.39 -33.83 -2.75
CA GLY A 32 -13.28 -34.78 -2.83
C GLY A 32 -12.35 -34.55 -4.03
N LEU A 33 -12.22 -33.31 -4.52
CA LEU A 33 -11.18 -32.97 -5.49
C LEU A 33 -9.80 -33.14 -4.86
N ALA A 34 -8.85 -33.64 -5.65
CA ALA A 34 -7.49 -33.86 -5.19
C ALA A 34 -6.74 -32.53 -4.99
N ALA A 35 -5.68 -32.54 -4.18
CA ALA A 35 -4.90 -31.34 -3.88
C ALA A 35 -4.30 -30.71 -5.14
N GLU A 36 -3.93 -31.54 -6.11
CA GLU A 36 -3.38 -31.13 -7.40
C GLU A 36 -4.42 -30.40 -8.25
N GLU A 37 -5.68 -30.83 -8.21
CA GLU A 37 -6.81 -30.15 -8.89
C GLU A 37 -7.10 -28.78 -8.26
N LEU A 38 -6.86 -28.63 -6.95
CA LEU A 38 -7.10 -27.39 -6.20
C LEU A 38 -5.89 -26.44 -6.20
N ALA A 39 -4.70 -26.89 -6.62
CA ALA A 39 -3.47 -26.12 -6.51
C ALA A 39 -3.52 -24.81 -7.33
N GLY A 40 -4.00 -24.88 -8.58
CA GLY A 40 -4.16 -23.71 -9.46
C GLY A 40 -5.13 -22.67 -8.89
N PRO A 41 -6.40 -23.05 -8.62
CA PRO A 41 -7.38 -22.11 -8.07
C PRO A 41 -6.97 -21.54 -6.70
N ARG A 42 -6.30 -22.32 -5.84
CA ARG A 42 -5.72 -21.81 -4.57
C ARG A 42 -4.64 -20.77 -4.79
N ALA A 43 -3.72 -21.02 -5.72
CA ALA A 43 -2.67 -20.05 -6.04
C ALA A 43 -3.25 -18.76 -6.60
N LEU A 44 -4.29 -18.86 -7.44
CA LEU A 44 -5.02 -17.71 -7.95
C LEU A 44 -5.69 -16.92 -6.81
N LEU A 45 -6.39 -17.60 -5.89
CA LEU A 45 -7.03 -16.95 -4.73
C LEU A 45 -6.02 -16.15 -3.92
N VAL A 46 -4.86 -16.74 -3.60
CA VAL A 46 -3.78 -16.06 -2.85
C VAL A 46 -3.28 -14.82 -3.59
N ASP A 47 -3.08 -14.91 -4.92
CA ASP A 47 -2.65 -13.75 -5.71
C ASP A 47 -3.71 -12.64 -5.73
N MET A 48 -4.98 -13.00 -5.89
CA MET A 48 -6.10 -12.06 -5.89
C MET A 48 -6.25 -11.37 -4.53
N GLU A 49 -6.17 -12.11 -3.42
CA GLU A 49 -6.22 -11.57 -2.06
C GLU A 49 -5.05 -10.63 -1.79
N ARG A 50 -3.83 -11.01 -2.18
CA ARG A 50 -2.64 -10.16 -2.05
C ARG A 50 -2.80 -8.84 -2.81
N LYS A 51 -3.32 -8.89 -4.04
CA LYS A 51 -3.59 -7.69 -4.84
C LYS A 51 -4.71 -6.84 -4.25
N ALA A 52 -5.77 -7.45 -3.72
CA ALA A 52 -6.86 -6.75 -3.05
C ALA A 52 -6.39 -6.03 -1.78
N ALA A 53 -5.61 -6.70 -0.94
CA ALA A 53 -5.01 -6.11 0.25
C ALA A 53 -4.10 -4.92 -0.10
N ALA A 54 -3.27 -5.06 -1.14
CA ALA A 54 -2.42 -3.96 -1.57
C ALA A 54 -3.20 -2.76 -2.15
N ARG A 55 -4.32 -2.99 -2.84
CA ARG A 55 -5.22 -1.91 -3.27
C ARG A 55 -5.84 -1.18 -2.08
N SER A 56 -6.34 -1.93 -1.10
CA SER A 56 -6.91 -1.34 0.13
C SER A 56 -5.85 -0.53 0.89
N GLN A 57 -4.61 -1.02 1.01
CA GLN A 57 -3.52 -0.25 1.62
C GLN A 57 -3.20 1.03 0.86
N LEU A 58 -3.25 1.02 -0.48
CA LEU A 58 -3.10 2.24 -1.29
C LEU A 58 -4.24 3.22 -1.04
N GLU A 59 -5.48 2.76 -1.04
CA GLU A 59 -6.65 3.59 -0.76
C GLU A 59 -6.54 4.25 0.63
N ASP A 60 -6.22 3.49 1.67
CA ASP A 60 -6.01 4.00 3.02
C ASP A 60 -4.88 5.03 3.10
N ALA A 61 -3.74 4.73 2.47
CA ALA A 61 -2.59 5.62 2.45
C ALA A 61 -2.88 6.91 1.67
N THR A 62 -3.70 6.86 0.63
CA THR A 62 -4.08 8.04 -0.16
C THR A 62 -5.15 8.89 0.52
N ALA A 63 -6.02 8.27 1.33
CA ALA A 63 -7.03 8.96 2.13
C ALA A 63 -6.42 9.70 3.34
N LYS A 64 -5.39 9.12 3.96
CA LYS A 64 -4.64 9.72 5.08
C LYS A 64 -3.14 9.73 4.77
N PRO A 65 -2.69 10.66 3.91
CA PRO A 65 -1.33 10.66 3.39
C PRO A 65 -0.30 10.98 4.48
N SER A 66 0.65 10.06 4.63
CA SER A 66 1.91 10.28 5.32
C SER A 66 3.02 9.69 4.46
N ILE A 67 4.23 10.24 4.57
CA ILE A 67 5.38 9.73 3.80
C ILE A 67 5.59 8.23 4.05
N LEU A 68 5.46 7.77 5.31
CA LEU A 68 5.65 6.37 5.68
C LEU A 68 4.52 5.47 5.13
N SER A 69 3.25 5.87 5.31
CA SER A 69 2.11 5.08 4.82
C SER A 69 2.13 4.96 3.29
N LEU A 70 2.39 6.07 2.58
CA LEU A 70 2.47 6.08 1.12
C LEU A 70 3.62 5.22 0.60
N ARG A 71 4.83 5.32 1.18
CA ARG A 71 5.97 4.47 0.80
C ARG A 71 5.66 2.99 1.01
N SER A 72 5.11 2.64 2.17
CA SER A 72 4.75 1.25 2.50
C SER A 72 3.70 0.70 1.53
N ALA A 73 2.64 1.46 1.27
CA ALA A 73 1.56 1.03 0.38
C ALA A 73 2.01 0.90 -1.08
N ILE A 74 2.85 1.83 -1.57
CA ILE A 74 3.45 1.76 -2.92
C ILE A 74 4.31 0.50 -3.05
N GLU A 75 5.11 0.17 -2.04
CA GLU A 75 5.96 -1.01 -2.07
C GLU A 75 5.15 -2.31 -2.00
N ALA A 76 4.14 -2.37 -1.12
CA ALA A 76 3.21 -3.51 -1.05
C ALA A 76 2.49 -3.72 -2.39
N ALA A 77 2.01 -2.66 -3.03
CA ALA A 77 1.40 -2.69 -4.36
C ALA A 77 2.35 -3.19 -5.44
N ARG A 78 3.60 -2.75 -5.41
CA ARG A 78 4.64 -3.20 -6.35
C ARG A 78 4.93 -4.69 -6.18
N VAL A 79 5.10 -5.16 -4.94
CA VAL A 79 5.35 -6.57 -4.63
C VAL A 79 4.15 -7.44 -4.99
N ALA A 80 2.92 -6.93 -4.81
CA ALA A 80 1.69 -7.58 -5.22
C ALA A 80 1.49 -7.62 -6.76
N GLY A 81 2.35 -6.93 -7.53
CA GLY A 81 2.26 -6.88 -8.99
C GLY A 81 1.09 -6.03 -9.49
N LEU A 82 0.68 -5.00 -8.74
CA LEU A 82 -0.28 -4.02 -9.24
C LEU A 82 0.34 -3.18 -10.37
N PRO A 83 -0.44 -2.82 -11.40
CA PRO A 83 0.05 -2.07 -12.54
C PRO A 83 0.45 -0.65 -12.14
N ALA A 84 1.40 -0.03 -12.86
CA ALA A 84 1.97 1.27 -12.51
C ALA A 84 0.91 2.38 -12.42
N GLU A 85 -0.14 2.28 -13.22
CA GLU A 85 -1.29 3.18 -13.25
C GLU A 85 -1.99 3.21 -11.89
N ALA A 86 -2.13 2.05 -11.23
CA ALA A 86 -2.72 1.95 -9.89
C ALA A 86 -1.87 2.63 -8.80
N LEU A 87 -0.56 2.78 -9.03
CA LEU A 87 0.36 3.42 -8.08
C LEU A 87 0.50 4.93 -8.32
N SER A 88 -0.03 5.46 -9.44
CA SER A 88 0.23 6.82 -9.91
C SER A 88 -0.21 7.90 -8.91
N ALA A 89 -1.42 7.79 -8.38
CA ALA A 89 -1.97 8.74 -7.40
C ALA A 89 -1.16 8.77 -6.10
N ALA A 90 -0.85 7.59 -5.55
CA ALA A 90 -0.06 7.47 -4.33
C ALA A 90 1.37 8.03 -4.52
N ARG A 91 2.00 7.81 -5.67
CA ARG A 91 3.32 8.37 -6.00
C ARG A 91 3.30 9.90 -6.08
N ALA A 92 2.26 10.47 -6.69
CA ALA A 92 2.10 11.92 -6.78
C ALA A 92 1.92 12.55 -5.39
N GLN A 93 1.09 11.94 -4.52
CA GLN A 93 0.92 12.39 -3.14
C GLN A 93 2.20 12.24 -2.32
N LEU A 94 2.96 11.15 -2.50
CA LEU A 94 4.24 10.97 -1.81
C LEU A 94 5.21 12.10 -2.13
N LEU A 95 5.34 12.45 -3.42
CA LEU A 95 6.19 13.55 -3.85
C LEU A 95 5.78 14.87 -3.22
N GLU A 96 4.48 15.15 -3.13
CA GLU A 96 3.95 16.36 -2.52
C GLU A 96 4.23 16.41 -1.01
N GLU A 97 4.00 15.30 -0.29
CA GLU A 97 4.29 15.22 1.14
C GLU A 97 5.79 15.33 1.44
N GLU A 98 6.65 14.77 0.60
CA GLU A 98 8.11 14.94 0.70
C GLU A 98 8.54 16.40 0.48
N ARG A 99 7.93 17.10 -0.49
CA ARG A 99 8.16 18.54 -0.74
C ARG A 99 7.74 19.37 0.46
N ARG A 100 6.56 19.10 1.03
CA ARG A 100 6.05 19.79 2.23
C ARG A 100 6.95 19.56 3.43
N ALA A 101 7.39 18.33 3.67
CA ALA A 101 8.31 18.00 4.76
C ALA A 101 9.66 18.73 4.59
N ALA A 102 10.21 18.77 3.37
CA ALA A 102 11.44 19.50 3.08
C ALA A 102 11.28 21.01 3.30
N ALA A 103 10.16 21.60 2.88
CA ALA A 103 9.86 23.01 3.10
C ALA A 103 9.74 23.34 4.60
N ARG A 104 9.04 22.51 5.38
CA ARG A 104 8.94 22.65 6.84
C ARG A 104 10.31 22.58 7.52
N LYS A 105 11.16 21.62 7.11
CA LYS A 105 12.52 21.49 7.64
C LYS A 105 13.38 22.74 7.33
N ARG A 106 13.28 23.28 6.12
CA ARG A 106 13.98 24.53 5.74
C ARG A 106 13.49 25.72 6.55
N LEU A 107 12.18 25.86 6.74
CA LEU A 107 11.59 26.92 7.56
C LEU A 107 12.07 26.83 9.01
N GLN A 108 12.04 25.63 9.59
CA GLN A 108 12.54 25.39 10.95
C GLN A 108 14.02 25.76 11.09
N ALA A 109 14.86 25.35 10.14
CA ALA A 109 16.27 25.71 10.12
C ALA A 109 16.49 27.23 9.99
N ALA A 110 15.70 27.92 9.16
CA ALA A 110 15.75 29.37 9.03
C ALA A 110 15.36 30.10 10.33
N LEU A 111 14.29 29.64 11.00
CA LEU A 111 13.86 30.18 12.29
C LEU A 111 14.93 29.96 13.38
N SER A 112 15.49 28.76 13.47
CA SER A 112 16.55 28.46 14.43
C SER A 112 17.83 29.26 14.14
N SER A 113 18.23 29.41 12.88
CA SER A 113 19.46 30.14 12.52
C SER A 113 19.34 31.65 12.72
N ARG A 114 18.22 32.27 12.34
CA ARG A 114 17.99 33.72 12.56
C ARG A 114 17.89 34.06 14.04
N ALA A 115 17.16 33.26 14.81
CA ALA A 115 17.06 33.46 16.26
C ALA A 115 18.40 33.25 16.97
N VAL A 116 19.15 32.19 16.65
CA VAL A 116 20.42 31.86 17.33
C VAL A 116 21.54 32.83 16.95
N ALA A 117 21.63 33.29 15.69
CA ALA A 117 22.63 34.26 15.27
C ALA A 117 22.41 35.62 15.96
N GLU A 118 21.17 36.12 15.97
CA GLU A 118 20.84 37.39 16.61
C GLU A 118 20.95 37.32 18.15
N LEU A 119 20.48 36.23 18.78
CA LEU A 119 20.66 36.02 20.24
C LEU A 119 22.14 35.96 20.64
N ARG A 120 22.99 35.27 19.86
CA ARG A 120 24.43 35.21 20.16
C ARG A 120 25.11 36.57 20.03
N ILE A 121 24.74 37.36 19.03
CA ILE A 121 25.26 38.74 18.87
C ILE A 121 24.81 39.61 20.04
N ALA A 122 23.53 39.54 20.42
CA ALA A 122 22.99 40.31 21.54
C ALA A 122 23.66 39.94 22.87
N ILE A 123 23.84 38.65 23.16
CA ILE A 123 24.55 38.17 24.36
C ILE A 123 26.02 38.61 24.35
N LYS A 124 26.70 38.56 23.20
CA LYS A 124 28.09 39.00 23.08
C LYS A 124 28.22 40.50 23.34
N LYS A 125 27.34 41.32 22.77
CA LYS A 125 27.28 42.77 23.02
C LYS A 125 26.98 43.07 24.50
N ALA A 126 26.06 42.34 25.11
CA ALA A 126 25.68 42.52 26.51
C ALA A 126 26.78 42.12 27.51
N ARG A 127 27.77 41.31 27.10
CA ARG A 127 28.93 40.93 27.93
C ARG A 127 30.16 41.82 27.71
N SER A 128 30.14 42.69 26.70
CA SER A 128 31.23 43.61 26.35
C SER A 128 30.97 45.05 26.81
N VAL A 129 29.92 45.26 27.60
CA VAL A 129 29.59 46.50 28.32
C VAL A 129 29.68 46.19 29.80
#